data_AF-A0A3M2GDG6-F1
#
_entry.id   AF-A0A3M2GDG6-F1
#
_cell.length_a   1.000
_cell.length_b   1.000
_cell.length_c   1.000
_cell.angle_alpha   90.00
_cell.angle_beta   90.00
_cell.angle_gamma   90.00
#
_symmetry.space_group_name_H-M   'P 1'
#
loop_
_entity.id
_entity.type
_entity.pdbx_description
1 polymer ?
#
loop_
_entity_poly.entity_id
_entity_poly.type
_entity_poly.pdbx_seq_one_letter_code
_entity_poly.pdbx_strand_id
1 'polypeptide(L)'
;MNRRILPLHLALFSLLLVGTGGCLVNDELYQQRLAALTDDDGDGFTDDDGDCNDNDPDVFPGAAESCNGIDDDCDGLADEDAVGPTWYFDDDGDGHGNPDDSVQSCARPSGFVELGDDCDDDRADVYPGAAELCDEVDQDCDGEVDEGAEGTQTWYPDADQDGYGTDVDDNLVFESCRSPGAGWTTVVGDCDDGDAMVHPGADEYCNGVDDDCDDAVDEAPTVDPPTWYFDNDGDGFGDDEAVLVQCEAATGYSLVGGDCNDDLDSVHPGADEYCNGIDDDCDDAIDEAPTVGDGTWYLDDDGDGFGDETTTIVTCTPPDGYVLVGGDCDDGDPAVNPDAEEVCNDGIDNDCTASGDDPGIGDACTWPAEIELMDQIVIEGVYEDESLGRGMAFGDLDGDGVTEIVVGAPYAYDADSDTHPGRVFSFEAPITDGGTWEDADWALQGESDVSQFSIEVAITDIDGDGVDDLVTGAFYMDVGALSSAGYTYVSYGPLTGGGQIADVADWILAGVTDGGELGKRIHTVGDLDGDGVQDVIVGSDGVYLDSYGGVGLLYLLTTAGTGSADVDTVATAVFTPDEDETMGREYTGVDIDGDGVGDLLL
;
A
#
# COMPACT_ATOMS: atom_id res chain seq x y z
N MET A 1 13.93 -24.05 -29.04
CA MET A 1 13.91 -25.49 -28.73
C MET A 1 13.38 -25.63 -27.32
N ASN A 2 12.15 -26.15 -27.18
CA ASN A 2 11.41 -26.23 -25.92
C ASN A 2 12.21 -26.96 -24.84
N ARG A 3 12.51 -26.27 -23.73
CA ARG A 3 12.90 -26.93 -22.48
C ARG A 3 11.65 -27.10 -21.62
N ARG A 4 11.31 -28.36 -21.40
CA ARG A 4 10.22 -28.80 -20.52
C ARG A 4 10.74 -28.85 -19.08
N ILE A 5 9.89 -28.36 -18.18
CA ILE A 5 9.94 -28.60 -16.74
C ILE A 5 9.71 -30.11 -16.49
N LEU A 6 10.52 -30.73 -15.63
CA LEU A 6 10.39 -32.12 -15.22
C LEU A 6 9.94 -32.19 -13.75
N PRO A 7 8.86 -32.92 -13.42
CA PRO A 7 8.67 -33.47 -12.09
C PRO A 7 9.24 -34.89 -12.04
N LEU A 8 9.89 -35.21 -10.92
CA LEU A 8 10.54 -36.48 -10.64
C LEU A 8 9.50 -37.52 -10.19
N HIS A 9 9.30 -38.63 -10.92
CA HIS A 9 8.65 -39.85 -10.41
C HIS A 9 9.40 -41.10 -10.91
N LEU A 10 9.67 -42.00 -9.97
CA LEU A 10 10.56 -43.15 -10.06
C LEU A 10 9.76 -44.43 -10.34
N ALA A 11 10.05 -45.19 -11.41
CA ALA A 11 9.59 -46.58 -11.55
C ALA A 11 10.49 -47.43 -12.49
N LEU A 12 11.01 -48.55 -11.97
CA LEU A 12 11.70 -49.64 -12.69
C LEU A 12 10.69 -50.74 -13.04
N PHE A 13 10.81 -51.39 -14.22
CA PHE A 13 10.57 -52.84 -14.36
C PHE A 13 11.15 -53.42 -15.67
N SER A 14 11.75 -54.62 -15.58
CA SER A 14 12.28 -55.45 -16.68
C SER A 14 11.40 -56.69 -16.92
N LEU A 15 11.25 -57.16 -18.16
CA LEU A 15 10.59 -58.45 -18.46
C LEU A 15 11.31 -59.23 -19.60
N LEU A 16 11.37 -60.56 -19.47
CA LEU A 16 12.02 -61.52 -20.37
C LEU A 16 11.01 -62.56 -20.92
N LEU A 17 11.22 -62.96 -22.19
CA LEU A 17 10.49 -63.88 -23.08
C LEU A 17 10.09 -65.29 -22.55
N VAL A 18 9.12 -65.95 -23.21
CA VAL A 18 9.26 -67.06 -24.23
C VAL A 18 7.92 -67.83 -24.39
N GLY A 19 7.57 -68.26 -25.61
CA GLY A 19 6.38 -69.07 -25.95
C GLY A 19 6.62 -70.44 -26.62
N THR A 20 5.54 -70.97 -27.25
CA THR A 20 5.40 -72.11 -28.21
C THR A 20 5.40 -73.55 -27.62
N GLY A 21 4.66 -74.60 -28.05
CA GLY A 21 3.63 -74.84 -29.09
C GLY A 21 3.66 -76.32 -29.61
N GLY A 22 2.50 -76.98 -29.82
CA GLY A 22 2.25 -77.92 -30.96
C GLY A 22 1.95 -79.45 -30.74
N CYS A 23 0.81 -79.95 -31.27
CA CYS A 23 0.62 -81.29 -31.89
C CYS A 23 -0.66 -81.36 -32.78
N LEU A 24 -0.63 -82.06 -33.94
CA LEU A 24 -1.67 -82.07 -35.00
C LEU A 24 -2.72 -83.20 -34.84
N VAL A 25 -4.02 -82.86 -34.96
CA VAL A 25 -5.19 -83.77 -34.93
C VAL A 25 -5.91 -83.74 -36.29
N ASN A 26 -6.70 -84.77 -36.65
CA ASN A 26 -7.53 -84.84 -37.86
C ASN A 26 -8.42 -83.60 -37.98
N ASP A 27 -8.02 -82.64 -38.80
CA ASP A 27 -8.48 -81.26 -38.70
C ASP A 27 -10.01 -81.11 -38.77
N GLU A 28 -10.71 -81.76 -39.71
CA GLU A 28 -12.17 -81.56 -39.84
C GLU A 28 -12.97 -82.13 -38.66
N LEU A 29 -12.55 -83.28 -38.14
CA LEU A 29 -13.17 -83.94 -36.97
C LEU A 29 -12.67 -83.33 -35.66
N TYR A 30 -11.45 -82.80 -35.65
CA TYR A 30 -10.90 -82.01 -34.56
C TYR A 30 -11.66 -80.69 -34.49
N GLN A 31 -11.79 -79.93 -35.57
CA GLN A 31 -12.53 -78.67 -35.60
C GLN A 31 -14.01 -78.85 -35.26
N GLN A 32 -14.68 -79.92 -35.72
CA GLN A 32 -16.08 -80.18 -35.33
C GLN A 32 -16.24 -80.56 -33.85
N ARG A 33 -15.33 -81.39 -33.31
CA ARG A 33 -15.37 -81.77 -31.89
C ARG A 33 -14.74 -80.69 -31.00
N LEU A 34 -13.92 -79.81 -31.56
CA LEU A 34 -13.39 -78.62 -30.91
C LEU A 34 -14.55 -77.64 -30.80
N ALA A 35 -15.23 -77.27 -31.89
CA ALA A 35 -16.40 -76.39 -31.85
C ALA A 35 -17.45 -76.86 -30.83
N ALA A 36 -17.92 -78.12 -30.90
CA ALA A 36 -18.88 -78.66 -29.92
C ALA A 36 -18.29 -78.98 -28.52
N LEU A 37 -17.09 -78.49 -28.19
CA LEU A 37 -16.47 -78.51 -26.85
C LEU A 37 -15.85 -77.14 -26.52
N THR A 38 -15.96 -76.18 -27.44
CA THR A 38 -15.40 -74.86 -27.29
C THR A 38 -16.57 -74.02 -26.93
N ASP A 39 -16.57 -73.68 -25.66
CA ASP A 39 -17.30 -72.57 -25.08
C ASP A 39 -16.82 -71.30 -25.81
N ASP A 40 -17.54 -70.92 -26.86
CA ASP A 40 -17.10 -69.93 -27.86
C ASP A 40 -17.28 -68.49 -27.32
N ASP A 41 -18.16 -68.30 -26.34
CA ASP A 41 -18.44 -67.02 -25.66
C ASP A 41 -17.92 -66.93 -24.21
N GLY A 42 -17.60 -68.06 -23.56
CA GLY A 42 -16.91 -68.12 -22.27
C GLY A 42 -17.83 -68.22 -21.05
N ASP A 43 -19.11 -68.57 -21.19
CA ASP A 43 -20.06 -68.70 -20.07
C ASP A 43 -19.95 -70.03 -19.29
N GLY A 44 -19.22 -71.00 -19.85
CA GLY A 44 -18.96 -72.31 -19.27
C GLY A 44 -19.89 -73.42 -19.74
N PHE A 45 -20.80 -73.14 -20.67
CA PHE A 45 -21.60 -74.11 -21.41
C PHE A 45 -21.09 -74.22 -22.86
N THR A 46 -21.53 -75.27 -23.54
CA THR A 46 -21.18 -75.54 -24.95
C THR A 46 -22.44 -76.07 -25.63
N ASP A 47 -22.43 -76.09 -26.96
CA ASP A 47 -23.48 -76.76 -27.77
C ASP A 47 -23.84 -78.17 -27.24
N ASP A 48 -22.86 -78.95 -26.72
CA ASP A 48 -23.06 -80.32 -26.20
C ASP A 48 -23.64 -80.34 -24.76
N ASP A 49 -23.48 -79.24 -24.01
CA ASP A 49 -24.00 -79.05 -22.65
C ASP A 49 -25.44 -78.49 -22.62
N GLY A 50 -26.00 -78.15 -23.78
CA GLY A 50 -27.39 -77.72 -23.96
C GLY A 50 -27.56 -76.23 -24.25
N ASP A 51 -26.46 -75.52 -24.48
CA ASP A 51 -26.46 -74.13 -24.92
C ASP A 51 -27.17 -73.99 -26.27
N CYS A 52 -28.16 -73.11 -26.31
CA CYS A 52 -28.96 -72.84 -27.49
C CYS A 52 -28.38 -71.69 -28.35
N ASN A 53 -27.38 -70.97 -27.85
CA ASN A 53 -26.60 -69.95 -28.57
C ASN A 53 -25.17 -69.79 -28.00
N ASP A 54 -24.28 -70.73 -28.35
CA ASP A 54 -22.84 -70.79 -27.99
C ASP A 54 -21.98 -69.66 -28.63
N ASN A 55 -22.55 -68.47 -28.86
CA ASN A 55 -21.85 -67.26 -29.27
C ASN A 55 -22.31 -66.03 -28.44
N ASP A 56 -23.17 -66.25 -27.45
CA ASP A 56 -23.78 -65.23 -26.60
C ASP A 56 -23.75 -65.70 -25.14
N PRO A 57 -22.83 -65.17 -24.31
CA PRO A 57 -22.56 -65.69 -22.96
C PRO A 57 -23.68 -65.41 -21.94
N ASP A 58 -24.73 -64.72 -22.37
CA ASP A 58 -25.94 -64.45 -21.59
C ASP A 58 -27.06 -65.48 -21.88
N VAL A 59 -26.85 -66.40 -22.83
CA VAL A 59 -27.83 -67.42 -23.26
C VAL A 59 -27.29 -68.82 -22.98
N PHE A 60 -27.71 -69.44 -21.88
CA PHE A 60 -27.26 -70.78 -21.49
C PHE A 60 -28.24 -71.51 -20.57
N PRO A 61 -28.15 -72.85 -20.44
CA PRO A 61 -29.06 -73.62 -19.60
C PRO A 61 -29.14 -73.14 -18.15
N GLY A 62 -30.31 -72.59 -17.77
CA GLY A 62 -30.55 -72.04 -16.45
C GLY A 62 -30.01 -70.63 -16.21
N ALA A 63 -29.76 -69.87 -17.29
CA ALA A 63 -29.63 -68.42 -17.23
C ALA A 63 -30.90 -67.77 -16.67
N ALA A 64 -30.83 -66.47 -16.34
CA ALA A 64 -31.99 -65.72 -15.90
C ALA A 64 -32.59 -65.00 -17.10
N GLU A 65 -33.88 -65.25 -17.35
CA GLU A 65 -34.63 -64.59 -18.42
C GLU A 65 -34.58 -63.06 -18.29
N SER A 66 -34.19 -62.42 -19.39
CA SER A 66 -34.24 -60.97 -19.59
C SER A 66 -35.34 -60.65 -20.59
N CYS A 67 -36.03 -59.51 -20.47
CA CYS A 67 -37.08 -59.11 -21.43
C CYS A 67 -36.52 -58.72 -22.81
N ASN A 68 -35.88 -59.63 -23.53
CA ASN A 68 -35.21 -59.43 -24.81
C ASN A 68 -35.87 -60.26 -25.94
N GLY A 69 -36.85 -61.12 -25.63
CA GLY A 69 -37.52 -62.01 -26.57
C GLY A 69 -36.66 -63.18 -27.04
N ILE A 70 -35.56 -63.45 -26.33
CA ILE A 70 -34.68 -64.61 -26.47
C ILE A 70 -35.06 -65.59 -25.35
N ASP A 71 -34.85 -66.88 -25.61
CA ASP A 71 -34.94 -67.97 -24.63
C ASP A 71 -33.55 -68.05 -23.99
N ASP A 72 -33.30 -67.22 -22.96
CA ASP A 72 -31.98 -67.04 -22.38
C ASP A 72 -31.57 -68.31 -21.61
N ASP A 73 -32.52 -68.99 -20.96
CA ASP A 73 -32.27 -70.17 -20.14
C ASP A 73 -32.35 -71.52 -20.89
N CYS A 74 -32.64 -71.44 -22.21
CA CYS A 74 -32.75 -72.55 -23.15
C CYS A 74 -33.80 -73.61 -22.78
N ASP A 75 -34.88 -73.25 -22.04
CA ASP A 75 -35.96 -74.16 -21.67
C ASP A 75 -37.06 -74.32 -22.74
N GLY A 76 -37.04 -73.46 -23.77
CA GLY A 76 -37.98 -73.45 -24.90
C GLY A 76 -39.12 -72.44 -24.78
N LEU A 77 -39.13 -71.60 -23.75
CA LEU A 77 -39.98 -70.43 -23.59
C LEU A 77 -39.10 -69.17 -23.61
N ALA A 78 -39.71 -68.00 -23.83
CA ALA A 78 -38.96 -66.75 -23.84
C ALA A 78 -39.65 -65.79 -22.89
N ASP A 79 -38.84 -65.14 -22.04
CA ASP A 79 -39.22 -64.13 -21.06
C ASP A 79 -40.23 -64.59 -19.97
N GLU A 80 -40.49 -65.88 -19.77
CA GLU A 80 -41.60 -66.38 -18.92
C GLU A 80 -41.38 -66.20 -17.42
N ASP A 81 -40.12 -66.07 -16.98
CA ASP A 81 -39.72 -65.71 -15.62
C ASP A 81 -38.93 -64.39 -15.57
N ALA A 82 -38.93 -63.61 -16.67
CA ALA A 82 -38.23 -62.33 -16.75
C ALA A 82 -38.84 -61.29 -15.80
N VAL A 83 -37.98 -60.68 -14.98
CA VAL A 83 -38.37 -59.51 -14.17
C VAL A 83 -38.31 -58.27 -15.05
N GLY A 84 -39.44 -57.92 -15.65
CA GLY A 84 -39.56 -56.71 -16.48
C GLY A 84 -39.54 -55.40 -15.70
N PRO A 85 -39.43 -54.25 -16.41
CA PRO A 85 -39.53 -52.94 -15.79
C PRO A 85 -40.85 -52.79 -15.02
N THR A 86 -40.80 -52.00 -13.95
CA THR A 86 -41.98 -51.57 -13.21
C THR A 86 -42.67 -50.46 -13.99
N TRP A 87 -43.97 -50.59 -14.22
CA TRP A 87 -44.82 -49.58 -14.83
C TRP A 87 -45.80 -49.05 -13.78
N TYR A 88 -46.07 -47.76 -13.78
CA TYR A 88 -46.94 -47.06 -12.83
C TYR A 88 -48.22 -46.58 -13.51
N PHE A 89 -49.37 -46.72 -12.86
CA PHE A 89 -50.64 -46.27 -13.43
C PHE A 89 -50.64 -44.74 -13.52
N ASP A 90 -51.16 -44.21 -14.62
CA ASP A 90 -51.21 -42.77 -14.94
C ASP A 90 -52.67 -42.43 -15.21
N ASP A 91 -53.40 -41.91 -14.20
CA ASP A 91 -54.85 -41.65 -14.29
C ASP A 91 -55.17 -40.34 -15.04
N ASP A 92 -54.35 -39.32 -14.88
CA ASP A 92 -54.59 -37.98 -15.48
C ASP A 92 -53.95 -37.77 -16.86
N GLY A 93 -52.98 -38.60 -17.25
CA GLY A 93 -52.36 -38.65 -18.56
C GLY A 93 -51.19 -37.69 -18.78
N ASP A 94 -50.52 -37.20 -17.74
CA ASP A 94 -49.38 -36.28 -17.87
C ASP A 94 -48.03 -36.98 -18.19
N GLY A 95 -47.96 -38.30 -17.99
CA GLY A 95 -46.78 -39.12 -18.27
C GLY A 95 -45.97 -39.55 -17.03
N HIS A 96 -46.33 -39.05 -15.85
CA HIS A 96 -45.93 -39.52 -14.54
C HIS A 96 -47.05 -40.43 -14.00
N GLY A 97 -46.70 -41.28 -13.03
CA GLY A 97 -47.65 -42.27 -12.54
C GLY A 97 -47.48 -42.51 -11.05
N ASN A 98 -48.54 -43.01 -10.44
CA ASN A 98 -48.59 -43.23 -9.00
C ASN A 98 -47.57 -44.27 -8.51
N PRO A 99 -46.60 -43.91 -7.63
CA PRO A 99 -45.62 -44.85 -7.08
C PRO A 99 -46.23 -46.06 -6.36
N ASP A 100 -47.42 -45.90 -5.78
CA ASP A 100 -48.13 -46.93 -5.02
C ASP A 100 -49.00 -47.84 -5.91
N ASP A 101 -49.24 -47.50 -7.18
CA ASP A 101 -50.00 -48.32 -8.13
C ASP A 101 -49.13 -48.76 -9.33
N SER A 102 -48.41 -49.87 -9.14
CA SER A 102 -47.44 -50.36 -10.12
C SER A 102 -47.54 -51.85 -10.45
N VAL A 103 -47.05 -52.21 -11.63
CA VAL A 103 -47.00 -53.59 -12.16
C VAL A 103 -45.69 -53.85 -12.90
N GLN A 104 -45.07 -55.01 -12.67
CA GLN A 104 -43.91 -55.45 -13.44
C GLN A 104 -44.34 -56.21 -14.69
N SER A 105 -43.83 -55.80 -15.85
CA SER A 105 -44.09 -56.49 -17.12
C SER A 105 -43.06 -56.14 -18.18
N CYS A 106 -42.72 -57.10 -19.06
CA CYS A 106 -41.83 -56.84 -20.21
C CYS A 106 -42.42 -55.84 -21.22
N ALA A 107 -43.76 -55.75 -21.31
CA ALA A 107 -44.42 -54.81 -22.20
C ALA A 107 -45.28 -53.83 -21.40
N ARG A 108 -45.19 -52.53 -21.75
CA ARG A 108 -45.98 -51.47 -21.13
C ARG A 108 -47.47 -51.78 -21.18
N PRO A 109 -48.14 -51.97 -20.04
CA PRO A 109 -49.59 -52.10 -19.98
C PRO A 109 -50.28 -50.81 -20.43
N SER A 110 -51.52 -50.92 -20.91
CA SER A 110 -52.30 -49.74 -21.30
C SER A 110 -52.68 -48.93 -20.07
N GLY A 111 -52.41 -47.62 -20.11
CA GLY A 111 -52.68 -46.70 -18.98
C GLY A 111 -51.58 -46.71 -17.92
N PHE A 112 -50.39 -47.21 -18.24
CA PHE A 112 -49.24 -47.16 -17.35
C PHE A 112 -48.05 -46.49 -18.04
N VAL A 113 -47.19 -45.85 -17.25
CA VAL A 113 -45.98 -45.13 -17.65
C VAL A 113 -44.76 -45.66 -16.88
N GLU A 114 -43.56 -45.24 -17.26
CA GLU A 114 -42.30 -45.73 -16.67
C GLU A 114 -41.89 -44.91 -15.43
N LEU A 115 -42.29 -43.64 -15.39
CA LEU A 115 -41.99 -42.71 -14.30
C LEU A 115 -43.03 -42.90 -13.19
N GLY A 116 -42.58 -43.16 -11.97
CA GLY A 116 -43.41 -43.52 -10.83
C GLY A 116 -43.24 -42.55 -9.68
N ASP A 117 -43.30 -41.27 -9.99
CA ASP A 117 -42.87 -40.17 -9.13
C ASP A 117 -43.96 -39.11 -8.92
N ASP A 118 -45.17 -39.37 -9.43
CA ASP A 118 -46.33 -38.49 -9.29
C ASP A 118 -46.84 -38.43 -7.84
N CYS A 119 -47.00 -37.21 -7.30
CA CYS A 119 -47.53 -36.98 -5.96
C CYS A 119 -49.05 -36.74 -5.90
N ASP A 120 -49.71 -36.44 -7.03
CA ASP A 120 -51.16 -36.31 -7.16
C ASP A 120 -51.65 -36.77 -8.55
N ASP A 121 -51.66 -38.09 -8.77
CA ASP A 121 -52.06 -38.81 -10.01
C ASP A 121 -53.48 -38.52 -10.53
N ASP A 122 -54.27 -37.69 -9.81
CA ASP A 122 -55.57 -37.17 -10.26
C ASP A 122 -55.45 -35.78 -10.97
N ARG A 123 -54.24 -35.18 -11.03
CA ARG A 123 -53.95 -33.80 -11.46
C ARG A 123 -52.73 -33.70 -12.39
N ALA A 124 -53.01 -33.57 -13.69
CA ALA A 124 -52.00 -33.44 -14.75
C ALA A 124 -51.11 -32.17 -14.70
N ASP A 125 -51.28 -31.33 -13.69
CA ASP A 125 -50.46 -30.14 -13.39
C ASP A 125 -49.56 -30.33 -12.15
N VAL A 126 -49.57 -31.52 -11.53
CA VAL A 126 -48.84 -31.83 -10.30
C VAL A 126 -48.00 -33.08 -10.50
N TYR A 127 -46.73 -32.91 -10.85
CA TYR A 127 -45.77 -33.98 -11.08
C TYR A 127 -44.35 -33.44 -10.99
N PRO A 128 -43.33 -34.29 -10.71
CA PRO A 128 -41.94 -33.85 -10.66
C PRO A 128 -41.44 -33.08 -11.88
N GLY A 129 -41.14 -31.79 -11.68
CA GLY A 129 -40.72 -30.86 -12.72
C GLY A 129 -41.86 -30.14 -13.46
N ALA A 130 -43.08 -30.17 -12.94
CA ALA A 130 -44.13 -29.23 -13.31
C ALA A 130 -43.70 -27.77 -12.97
N ALA A 131 -44.36 -26.80 -13.58
CA ALA A 131 -44.09 -25.39 -13.30
C ALA A 131 -44.99 -24.89 -12.16
N GLU A 132 -44.38 -24.29 -11.14
CA GLU A 132 -45.09 -23.69 -10.02
C GLU A 132 -45.95 -22.47 -10.45
N LEU A 133 -47.10 -22.33 -9.80
CA LEU A 133 -48.07 -21.25 -9.93
C LEU A 133 -48.34 -20.70 -8.54
N CYS A 134 -48.65 -19.41 -8.43
CA CYS A 134 -48.99 -18.79 -7.14
C CYS A 134 -50.41 -19.19 -6.65
N ASP A 135 -50.66 -20.47 -6.36
CA ASP A 135 -51.98 -21.00 -5.98
C ASP A 135 -52.01 -21.88 -4.71
N GLU A 136 -50.91 -21.92 -3.96
CA GLU A 136 -50.72 -22.66 -2.70
C GLU A 136 -50.75 -24.19 -2.87
N VAL A 137 -50.44 -24.68 -4.07
CA VAL A 137 -50.21 -26.10 -4.36
C VAL A 137 -48.69 -26.30 -4.54
N ASP A 138 -48.20 -27.51 -4.30
CA ASP A 138 -46.84 -27.96 -4.67
C ASP A 138 -47.03 -28.74 -5.98
N GLN A 139 -46.67 -28.15 -7.12
CA GLN A 139 -46.87 -28.73 -8.45
C GLN A 139 -45.71 -29.64 -8.81
N ASP A 140 -44.48 -29.28 -8.45
CA ASP A 140 -43.29 -30.04 -8.82
C ASP A 140 -42.92 -31.14 -7.83
N CYS A 141 -43.74 -31.34 -6.79
CA CYS A 141 -43.64 -32.38 -5.79
C CYS A 141 -42.31 -32.38 -5.00
N ASP A 142 -41.61 -31.24 -4.90
CA ASP A 142 -40.34 -31.14 -4.18
C ASP A 142 -40.49 -30.90 -2.67
N GLY A 143 -41.71 -30.57 -2.23
CA GLY A 143 -42.09 -30.32 -0.85
C GLY A 143 -42.07 -28.85 -0.41
N GLU A 144 -41.65 -27.93 -1.28
CA GLU A 144 -41.88 -26.49 -1.16
C GLU A 144 -43.20 -26.12 -1.88
N VAL A 145 -43.67 -24.87 -1.72
CA VAL A 145 -44.95 -24.43 -2.29
C VAL A 145 -44.75 -23.07 -2.95
N ASP A 146 -45.16 -22.95 -4.22
CA ASP A 146 -45.09 -21.74 -5.05
C ASP A 146 -43.64 -21.18 -5.24
N GLU A 147 -42.59 -21.99 -5.13
CA GLU A 147 -41.20 -21.58 -5.32
C GLU A 147 -40.86 -21.35 -6.79
N GLY A 148 -40.34 -20.16 -7.11
CA GLY A 148 -40.09 -19.81 -8.52
C GLY A 148 -41.36 -19.76 -9.38
N ALA A 149 -42.54 -19.66 -8.77
CA ALA A 149 -43.82 -19.68 -9.45
C ALA A 149 -43.97 -18.61 -10.53
N GLU A 150 -44.66 -18.94 -11.63
CA GLU A 150 -45.05 -17.94 -12.62
C GLU A 150 -46.00 -16.91 -11.97
N GLY A 151 -45.56 -15.65 -11.89
CA GLY A 151 -46.32 -14.55 -11.29
C GLY A 151 -45.77 -14.02 -9.96
N THR A 152 -44.57 -14.45 -9.55
CA THR A 152 -43.80 -13.81 -8.48
C THR A 152 -43.54 -12.32 -8.79
N GLN A 153 -43.51 -11.51 -7.73
CA GLN A 153 -43.06 -10.12 -7.79
C GLN A 153 -41.71 -10.03 -7.07
N THR A 154 -40.85 -9.15 -7.57
CA THR A 154 -39.61 -8.78 -6.89
C THR A 154 -39.95 -7.73 -5.84
N TRP A 155 -39.55 -8.01 -4.59
CA TRP A 155 -39.70 -7.11 -3.45
C TRP A 155 -38.34 -6.57 -3.04
N TYR A 156 -38.27 -5.25 -2.90
CA TYR A 156 -37.10 -4.53 -2.45
C TYR A 156 -37.29 -4.15 -0.97
N PRO A 157 -36.25 -4.26 -0.14
CA PRO A 157 -36.29 -3.72 1.22
C PRO A 157 -36.56 -2.21 1.17
N ASP A 158 -37.39 -1.75 2.09
CA ASP A 158 -37.85 -0.36 2.24
C ASP A 158 -37.79 -0.03 3.73
N ALA A 159 -36.58 0.29 4.21
CA ALA A 159 -36.30 0.37 5.65
C ALA A 159 -36.86 1.66 6.29
N ASP A 160 -36.92 2.75 5.55
CA ASP A 160 -37.46 4.04 6.01
C ASP A 160 -38.97 4.23 5.73
N GLN A 161 -39.58 3.38 4.90
CA GLN A 161 -41.01 3.34 4.56
C GLN A 161 -41.52 4.52 3.72
N ASP A 162 -40.70 5.05 2.82
CA ASP A 162 -41.12 6.05 1.85
C ASP A 162 -41.84 5.45 0.62
N GLY A 163 -41.69 4.14 0.41
CA GLY A 163 -42.32 3.36 -0.66
C GLY A 163 -41.43 3.08 -1.88
N TYR A 164 -40.20 3.57 -1.90
CA TYR A 164 -39.10 3.12 -2.72
C TYR A 164 -38.24 2.14 -1.92
N GLY A 165 -37.42 1.37 -2.61
CA GLY A 165 -36.61 0.36 -1.98
C GLY A 165 -35.32 0.17 -2.72
N THR A 166 -34.32 -0.31 -2.00
CA THR A 166 -32.95 -0.38 -2.50
C THR A 166 -32.65 -1.70 -3.21
N ASP A 167 -31.92 -1.63 -4.32
CA ASP A 167 -31.30 -2.78 -5.01
C ASP A 167 -29.79 -2.86 -4.78
N VAL A 168 -29.25 -2.02 -3.90
CA VAL A 168 -27.81 -1.91 -3.65
C VAL A 168 -27.26 -3.15 -2.92
N ASP A 169 -28.12 -3.89 -2.19
CA ASP A 169 -27.80 -5.21 -1.63
C ASP A 169 -28.68 -6.29 -2.27
N ASP A 170 -28.24 -6.80 -3.43
CA ASP A 170 -28.88 -7.92 -4.16
C ASP A 170 -29.19 -9.13 -3.26
N ASN A 171 -28.50 -9.31 -2.13
CA ASN A 171 -28.75 -10.41 -1.19
C ASN A 171 -30.01 -10.22 -0.34
N LEU A 172 -30.60 -9.02 -0.36
CA LEU A 172 -31.83 -8.68 0.36
C LEU A 172 -33.04 -8.60 -0.57
N VAL A 173 -32.88 -8.73 -1.88
CA VAL A 173 -34.00 -8.77 -2.83
C VAL A 173 -34.75 -10.10 -2.68
N PHE A 174 -36.08 -10.03 -2.56
CA PHE A 174 -36.91 -11.19 -2.28
C PHE A 174 -37.97 -11.40 -3.37
N GLU A 175 -37.93 -12.53 -4.07
CA GLU A 175 -38.98 -12.89 -5.04
C GLU A 175 -40.05 -13.75 -4.39
N SER A 176 -41.30 -13.28 -4.43
CA SER A 176 -42.43 -14.02 -3.89
C SER A 176 -43.78 -13.59 -4.46
N CYS A 177 -44.75 -14.49 -4.39
CA CYS A 177 -46.13 -14.24 -4.80
C CYS A 177 -46.84 -13.18 -3.92
N ARG A 178 -46.41 -13.01 -2.66
CA ARG A 178 -47.01 -12.09 -1.68
C ARG A 178 -45.94 -11.30 -0.95
N SER A 179 -46.26 -10.06 -0.60
CA SER A 179 -45.39 -9.18 0.19
C SER A 179 -44.84 -9.89 1.43
N PRO A 180 -43.51 -9.85 1.68
CA PRO A 180 -42.90 -10.41 2.88
C PRO A 180 -43.39 -9.78 4.19
N GLY A 181 -43.95 -8.57 4.12
CA GLY A 181 -44.45 -7.83 5.27
C GLY A 181 -44.27 -6.33 5.12
N ALA A 182 -44.38 -5.60 6.23
CA ALA A 182 -44.02 -4.18 6.27
C ALA A 182 -42.50 -4.01 6.10
N GLY A 183 -42.09 -2.93 5.43
CA GLY A 183 -40.69 -2.66 5.09
C GLY A 183 -40.22 -3.28 3.77
N TRP A 184 -41.16 -3.50 2.84
CA TRP A 184 -40.89 -4.01 1.50
C TRP A 184 -41.80 -3.32 0.48
N THR A 185 -41.23 -2.94 -0.66
CA THR A 185 -41.95 -2.34 -1.78
C THR A 185 -41.67 -3.08 -3.09
N THR A 186 -42.44 -2.77 -4.13
CA THR A 186 -42.19 -3.25 -5.50
C THR A 186 -41.55 -2.17 -6.38
N VAL A 187 -41.29 -0.99 -5.83
CA VAL A 187 -40.70 0.15 -6.55
C VAL A 187 -39.23 0.24 -6.16
N VAL A 188 -38.34 0.13 -7.13
CA VAL A 188 -36.88 0.19 -6.93
C VAL A 188 -36.35 1.59 -7.24
N GLY A 189 -35.20 1.91 -6.66
CA GLY A 189 -34.40 3.08 -7.03
C GLY A 189 -33.99 3.95 -5.85
N ASP A 190 -34.23 3.49 -4.63
CA ASP A 190 -33.81 4.20 -3.42
C ASP A 190 -32.28 4.05 -3.23
N CYS A 191 -31.60 5.20 -3.24
CA CYS A 191 -30.16 5.31 -3.10
C CYS A 191 -29.71 5.47 -1.62
N ASP A 192 -30.62 5.74 -0.68
CA ASP A 192 -30.39 5.68 0.77
C ASP A 192 -31.64 5.21 1.52
N ASP A 193 -31.83 3.88 1.59
CA ASP A 193 -32.93 3.17 2.27
C ASP A 193 -33.09 3.49 3.78
N GLY A 194 -32.17 4.29 4.35
CA GLY A 194 -32.24 4.78 5.72
C GLY A 194 -32.91 6.14 5.88
N ASP A 195 -33.18 6.87 4.79
CA ASP A 195 -33.67 8.24 4.80
C ASP A 195 -34.83 8.49 3.83
N ALA A 196 -36.04 8.58 4.37
CA ALA A 196 -37.29 8.78 3.61
C ALA A 196 -37.39 10.11 2.83
N MET A 197 -36.35 10.94 2.85
CA MET A 197 -36.21 12.12 1.99
C MET A 197 -35.39 11.86 0.73
N VAL A 198 -34.69 10.72 0.65
CA VAL A 198 -33.78 10.35 -0.43
C VAL A 198 -34.42 9.26 -1.27
N HIS A 199 -35.03 9.63 -2.39
CA HIS A 199 -35.72 8.68 -3.26
C HIS A 199 -36.00 9.25 -4.65
N PRO A 200 -36.26 8.40 -5.66
CA PRO A 200 -36.61 8.84 -7.01
C PRO A 200 -37.68 9.96 -7.06
N GLY A 201 -37.24 11.15 -7.48
CA GLY A 201 -38.08 12.34 -7.64
C GLY A 201 -38.42 13.09 -6.34
N ALA A 202 -37.56 13.01 -5.32
CA ALA A 202 -37.56 13.93 -4.19
C ALA A 202 -37.26 15.38 -4.61
N ASP A 203 -37.37 16.32 -3.67
CA ASP A 203 -36.92 17.70 -3.88
C ASP A 203 -35.45 17.81 -3.45
N GLU A 204 -34.57 18.35 -4.29
CA GLU A 204 -33.15 18.56 -3.98
C GLU A 204 -32.90 19.67 -2.96
N TYR A 205 -31.99 19.42 -2.01
CA TYR A 205 -31.46 20.41 -1.07
C TYR A 205 -29.96 20.60 -1.32
N CYS A 206 -29.40 21.75 -0.95
CA CYS A 206 -27.94 21.93 -1.00
C CYS A 206 -27.27 21.27 0.22
N ASN A 207 -27.36 19.95 0.34
CA ASN A 207 -26.89 19.16 1.48
C ASN A 207 -25.74 18.20 1.11
N GLY A 208 -25.35 18.13 -0.17
CA GLY A 208 -24.32 17.23 -0.69
C GLY A 208 -24.79 15.78 -0.85
N VAL A 209 -26.10 15.55 -0.86
CA VAL A 209 -26.77 14.26 -1.09
C VAL A 209 -27.52 14.34 -2.41
N ASP A 210 -27.51 13.25 -3.18
CA ASP A 210 -28.40 13.06 -4.33
C ASP A 210 -29.76 12.66 -3.77
N ASP A 211 -30.60 13.66 -3.44
CA ASP A 211 -31.88 13.42 -2.76
C ASP A 211 -32.88 12.74 -3.70
N ASP A 212 -32.81 12.99 -5.01
CA ASP A 212 -33.75 12.46 -6.00
C ASP A 212 -33.27 11.21 -6.76
N CYS A 213 -32.08 10.71 -6.42
CA CYS A 213 -31.43 9.52 -6.94
C CYS A 213 -31.27 9.51 -8.46
N ASP A 214 -30.87 10.63 -9.08
CA ASP A 214 -30.66 10.78 -10.53
C ASP A 214 -29.19 10.81 -10.99
N ASP A 215 -28.25 10.54 -10.06
CA ASP A 215 -26.79 10.63 -10.19
C ASP A 215 -26.25 12.07 -10.27
N ALA A 216 -27.09 13.09 -10.09
CA ALA A 216 -26.67 14.46 -9.83
C ALA A 216 -26.81 14.78 -8.34
N VAL A 217 -25.90 15.60 -7.83
CA VAL A 217 -25.90 16.05 -6.43
C VAL A 217 -26.19 17.54 -6.46
N ASP A 218 -27.17 17.97 -5.67
CA ASP A 218 -27.53 19.37 -5.44
C ASP A 218 -27.85 20.15 -6.74
N GLU A 219 -28.48 19.52 -7.74
CA GLU A 219 -28.75 20.15 -9.04
C GLU A 219 -30.01 21.03 -9.05
N ALA A 220 -30.01 22.03 -9.94
CA ALA A 220 -31.11 22.98 -9.98
C ALA A 220 -32.37 22.37 -10.63
N PRO A 221 -33.56 22.50 -10.00
CA PRO A 221 -33.87 23.45 -8.93
C PRO A 221 -33.77 22.89 -7.50
N THR A 222 -32.88 23.45 -6.67
CA THR A 222 -32.81 23.14 -5.23
C THR A 222 -33.74 24.03 -4.39
N VAL A 223 -34.13 23.53 -3.21
CA VAL A 223 -35.06 24.20 -2.30
C VAL A 223 -34.39 25.35 -1.52
N ASP A 224 -33.11 25.23 -1.20
CA ASP A 224 -32.39 26.16 -0.32
C ASP A 224 -31.00 26.62 -0.84
N PRO A 225 -30.89 27.10 -2.10
CA PRO A 225 -29.61 27.57 -2.61
C PRO A 225 -29.09 28.78 -1.83
N PRO A 226 -27.82 28.74 -1.36
CA PRO A 226 -27.19 29.91 -0.76
C PRO A 226 -27.04 31.03 -1.80
N THR A 227 -26.98 32.25 -1.29
CA THR A 227 -26.66 33.44 -2.10
C THR A 227 -25.19 33.76 -1.88
N TRP A 228 -24.44 33.78 -2.98
CA TRP A 228 -23.05 34.14 -3.07
C TRP A 228 -22.92 35.56 -3.60
N TYR A 229 -21.98 36.34 -3.07
CA TYR A 229 -21.69 37.73 -3.43
C TYR A 229 -20.34 37.77 -4.13
N PHE A 230 -20.21 38.43 -5.28
CA PHE A 230 -18.93 38.53 -5.98
C PHE A 230 -17.93 39.24 -5.07
N ASP A 231 -16.76 38.64 -4.91
CA ASP A 231 -15.67 39.08 -4.02
C ASP A 231 -14.43 39.26 -4.91
N ASN A 232 -14.18 40.51 -5.31
CA ASN A 232 -13.21 40.83 -6.35
C ASN A 232 -11.82 41.17 -5.81
N ASP A 233 -11.71 41.68 -4.58
CA ASP A 233 -10.44 41.94 -3.91
C ASP A 233 -9.99 40.81 -2.97
N GLY A 234 -10.88 39.90 -2.58
CA GLY A 234 -10.58 38.67 -1.86
C GLY A 234 -10.55 38.82 -0.33
N ASP A 235 -11.21 39.81 0.25
CA ASP A 235 -11.26 40.01 1.71
C ASP A 235 -12.31 39.13 2.43
N GLY A 236 -13.18 38.48 1.66
CA GLY A 236 -14.22 37.59 2.16
C GLY A 236 -15.56 38.27 2.42
N PHE A 237 -15.74 39.53 2.04
CA PHE A 237 -17.04 40.17 1.84
C PHE A 237 -17.26 40.34 0.33
N GLY A 238 -18.46 40.68 -0.10
CA GLY A 238 -18.73 40.84 -1.52
C GLY A 238 -19.86 41.80 -1.81
N ASP A 239 -19.94 42.19 -3.07
CA ASP A 239 -20.90 43.18 -3.58
C ASP A 239 -22.35 42.66 -3.50
N ASP A 240 -23.18 43.34 -2.70
CA ASP A 240 -24.62 43.08 -2.52
C ASP A 240 -25.44 43.18 -3.83
N GLU A 241 -24.93 43.87 -4.84
CA GLU A 241 -25.54 43.96 -6.17
C GLU A 241 -25.09 42.85 -7.15
N ALA A 242 -23.97 42.18 -6.88
CA ALA A 242 -23.37 41.16 -7.73
C ALA A 242 -23.56 39.73 -7.17
N VAL A 243 -24.82 39.30 -7.09
CA VAL A 243 -25.18 38.01 -6.47
C VAL A 243 -25.32 36.83 -7.44
N LEU A 244 -24.97 35.64 -6.97
CA LEU A 244 -25.16 34.35 -7.62
C LEU A 244 -25.85 33.38 -6.66
N VAL A 245 -26.89 32.69 -7.12
CA VAL A 245 -27.68 31.76 -6.28
C VAL A 245 -27.53 30.34 -6.82
N GLN A 246 -26.81 29.50 -6.10
CA GLN A 246 -26.50 28.10 -6.44
C GLN A 246 -25.88 27.40 -5.22
N CYS A 247 -25.87 26.06 -5.19
CA CYS A 247 -25.31 25.30 -4.07
C CYS A 247 -23.78 25.44 -3.95
N GLU A 248 -23.09 25.31 -5.08
CA GLU A 248 -21.61 25.31 -5.10
C GLU A 248 -20.99 26.70 -5.16
N ALA A 249 -19.87 26.89 -4.47
CA ALA A 249 -19.12 28.14 -4.48
C ALA A 249 -18.57 28.44 -5.89
N ALA A 250 -18.93 29.60 -6.45
CA ALA A 250 -18.23 30.10 -7.63
C ALA A 250 -16.90 30.74 -7.21
N THR A 251 -15.83 30.48 -7.98
CA THR A 251 -14.53 31.13 -7.73
C THR A 251 -14.67 32.65 -7.81
N GLY A 252 -14.20 33.35 -6.77
CA GLY A 252 -14.31 34.81 -6.64
C GLY A 252 -15.67 35.27 -6.08
N TYR A 253 -16.29 34.48 -5.22
CA TYR A 253 -17.50 34.87 -4.49
C TYR A 253 -17.39 34.50 -3.00
N SER A 254 -17.99 35.32 -2.13
CA SER A 254 -18.16 35.11 -0.69
C SER A 254 -19.61 34.77 -0.31
N LEU A 255 -19.81 34.12 0.84
CA LEU A 255 -21.13 33.92 1.47
C LEU A 255 -21.60 35.14 2.27
N VAL A 256 -20.72 36.11 2.48
CA VAL A 256 -20.98 37.31 3.28
C VAL A 256 -21.02 38.49 2.32
N GLY A 257 -22.15 39.20 2.28
CA GLY A 257 -22.31 40.44 1.52
C GLY A 257 -22.06 41.67 2.37
N GLY A 258 -22.29 42.85 1.78
CA GLY A 258 -22.23 44.15 2.45
C GLY A 258 -20.94 44.93 2.21
N ASP A 259 -20.09 44.49 1.29
CA ASP A 259 -18.92 45.25 0.87
C ASP A 259 -19.35 46.51 0.09
N CYS A 260 -18.96 47.67 0.61
CA CYS A 260 -19.26 48.97 0.01
C CYS A 260 -18.24 49.41 -1.06
N ASN A 261 -17.12 48.71 -1.21
CA ASN A 261 -16.12 48.89 -2.26
C ASN A 261 -15.28 47.61 -2.54
N ASP A 262 -15.88 46.67 -3.26
CA ASP A 262 -15.36 45.37 -3.73
C ASP A 262 -14.09 45.41 -4.65
N ASP A 263 -13.43 46.56 -4.76
CA ASP A 263 -12.14 46.71 -5.43
C ASP A 263 -10.97 46.94 -4.44
N LEU A 264 -11.23 47.03 -3.13
CA LEU A 264 -10.26 47.32 -2.07
C LEU A 264 -10.48 46.43 -0.83
N ASP A 265 -9.55 45.48 -0.63
CA ASP A 265 -9.52 44.52 0.49
C ASP A 265 -9.49 45.11 1.91
N SER A 266 -9.36 46.43 2.02
CA SER A 266 -9.37 47.17 3.28
C SER A 266 -10.73 47.79 3.60
N VAL A 267 -11.72 47.63 2.73
CA VAL A 267 -13.03 48.28 2.83
C VAL A 267 -14.11 47.23 2.90
N HIS A 268 -14.57 46.89 4.10
CA HIS A 268 -15.59 45.86 4.29
C HIS A 268 -16.25 46.00 5.66
N PRO A 269 -17.45 45.40 5.86
CA PRO A 269 -18.13 45.41 7.15
C PRO A 269 -17.24 45.04 8.34
N GLY A 270 -17.05 46.00 9.25
CA GLY A 270 -16.24 45.82 10.47
C GLY A 270 -14.73 45.84 10.25
N ALA A 271 -14.24 46.38 9.13
CA ALA A 271 -12.84 46.77 8.97
C ALA A 271 -12.42 47.81 10.02
N ASP A 272 -11.10 47.99 10.16
CA ASP A 272 -10.55 49.03 11.01
C ASP A 272 -10.57 50.38 10.26
N GLU A 273 -11.11 51.43 10.88
CA GLU A 273 -11.16 52.77 10.29
C GLU A 273 -9.78 53.44 10.24
N TYR A 274 -9.47 54.07 9.11
CA TYR A 274 -8.27 54.90 8.90
C TYR A 274 -8.66 56.35 8.59
N CYS A 275 -7.79 57.31 8.89
CA CYS A 275 -8.03 58.72 8.53
C CYS A 275 -7.76 58.99 7.03
N ASN A 276 -8.43 58.29 6.13
CA ASN A 276 -8.19 58.29 4.68
C ASN A 276 -9.35 58.93 3.87
N GLY A 277 -10.49 59.23 4.52
CA GLY A 277 -11.70 59.79 3.92
C GLY A 277 -12.57 58.78 3.17
N ILE A 278 -12.34 57.49 3.41
CA ILE A 278 -13.14 56.33 2.99
C ILE A 278 -13.93 55.86 4.21
N ASP A 279 -15.09 55.26 3.97
CA ASP A 279 -15.85 54.50 4.97
C ASP A 279 -15.29 53.08 4.86
N ASP A 280 -14.30 52.75 5.70
CA ASP A 280 -13.56 51.49 5.60
C ASP A 280 -14.41 50.35 6.18
N ASP A 281 -15.20 50.60 7.23
CA ASP A 281 -16.00 49.56 7.91
C ASP A 281 -17.44 49.41 7.39
N CYS A 282 -17.80 50.18 6.36
CA CYS A 282 -19.08 50.19 5.66
C CYS A 282 -20.30 50.45 6.57
N ASP A 283 -20.17 51.28 7.61
CA ASP A 283 -21.24 51.62 8.56
C ASP A 283 -22.00 52.94 8.26
N ASP A 284 -21.69 53.59 7.13
CA ASP A 284 -22.14 54.93 6.69
C ASP A 284 -21.49 56.12 7.44
N ALA A 285 -20.55 55.88 8.36
CA ALA A 285 -19.67 56.91 8.90
C ALA A 285 -18.30 56.90 8.20
N ILE A 286 -17.50 57.93 8.47
CA ILE A 286 -16.24 58.16 7.74
C ILE A 286 -15.23 58.64 8.78
N ASP A 287 -14.13 57.90 8.89
CA ASP A 287 -13.00 58.16 9.79
C ASP A 287 -13.40 58.23 11.28
N GLU A 288 -14.43 57.51 11.73
CA GLU A 288 -14.82 57.46 13.13
C GLU A 288 -14.05 56.40 13.92
N ALA A 289 -13.53 56.80 15.08
CA ALA A 289 -12.72 55.91 15.91
C ALA A 289 -11.54 55.25 15.14
N PRO A 290 -10.70 56.03 14.44
CA PRO A 290 -9.58 55.51 13.68
C PRO A 290 -8.68 54.64 14.57
N THR A 291 -8.17 53.56 14.01
CA THR A 291 -7.30 52.63 14.73
C THR A 291 -5.83 53.08 14.71
N VAL A 292 -5.00 52.38 15.49
CA VAL A 292 -3.62 52.77 15.81
C VAL A 292 -2.75 52.72 14.55
N GLY A 293 -2.29 53.87 14.07
CA GLY A 293 -1.32 53.94 12.98
C GLY A 293 -1.39 55.24 12.18
N ASP A 294 -2.60 55.73 11.93
CA ASP A 294 -2.84 57.01 11.26
C ASP A 294 -3.63 57.94 12.18
N GLY A 295 -2.92 58.90 12.79
CA GLY A 295 -3.51 59.81 13.77
C GLY A 295 -3.32 59.39 15.23
N THR A 296 -2.40 58.46 15.52
CA THR A 296 -1.85 58.32 16.87
C THR A 296 -0.95 59.52 17.15
N TRP A 297 -1.34 60.35 18.11
CA TRP A 297 -0.56 61.47 18.58
C TRP A 297 0.05 61.13 19.94
N TYR A 298 1.31 61.49 20.14
CA TYR A 298 2.11 61.27 21.34
C TYR A 298 2.25 62.58 22.12
N LEU A 299 2.06 62.56 23.44
CA LEU A 299 2.26 63.77 24.26
C LEU A 299 3.72 64.21 24.13
N ASP A 300 3.95 65.50 23.93
CA ASP A 300 5.29 66.13 23.85
C ASP A 300 5.38 67.20 24.96
N ASP A 301 5.74 66.80 26.18
CA ASP A 301 5.71 67.69 27.36
C ASP A 301 6.90 68.68 27.38
N ASP A 302 8.01 68.34 26.74
CA ASP A 302 9.24 69.13 26.75
C ASP A 302 9.49 69.97 25.48
N GLY A 303 8.77 69.67 24.40
CA GLY A 303 8.70 70.45 23.16
C GLY A 303 9.81 70.17 22.16
N ASP A 304 10.43 68.99 22.18
CA ASP A 304 11.52 68.62 21.28
C ASP A 304 11.07 68.04 19.94
N GLY A 305 9.80 67.63 19.85
CA GLY A 305 9.16 67.12 18.64
C GLY A 305 8.97 65.60 18.58
N PHE A 306 9.47 64.88 19.60
CA PHE A 306 9.14 63.49 19.89
C PHE A 306 8.15 63.44 21.04
N GLY A 307 7.49 62.30 21.25
CA GLY A 307 6.53 62.19 22.34
C GLY A 307 6.50 60.82 22.99
N ASP A 308 5.96 60.80 24.21
CA ASP A 308 5.85 59.62 25.07
C ASP A 308 4.95 58.54 24.46
N GLU A 309 5.54 57.36 24.15
CA GLU A 309 4.83 56.20 23.60
C GLU A 309 3.76 55.63 24.54
N THR A 310 3.87 55.90 25.83
CA THR A 310 2.91 55.43 26.84
C THR A 310 1.72 56.36 26.99
N THR A 311 1.79 57.58 26.44
CA THR A 311 0.75 58.60 26.54
C THR A 311 0.27 59.03 25.15
N THR A 312 -0.58 58.20 24.57
CA THR A 312 -1.12 58.43 23.22
C THR A 312 -2.61 58.82 23.20
N ILE A 313 -3.00 59.54 22.15
CA ILE A 313 -4.40 59.79 21.80
C ILE A 313 -4.56 59.56 20.29
N VAL A 314 -5.57 58.79 19.88
CA VAL A 314 -5.85 58.53 18.47
C VAL A 314 -6.98 59.45 17.98
N THR A 315 -6.67 60.35 17.04
CA THR A 315 -7.65 61.20 16.34
C THR A 315 -7.10 61.65 14.97
N CYS A 316 -7.98 61.97 14.02
CA CYS A 316 -7.55 62.48 12.71
C CYS A 316 -7.00 63.91 12.69
N THR A 317 -7.01 64.65 13.81
CA THR A 317 -6.49 66.03 13.86
C THR A 317 -5.62 66.27 15.09
N PRO A 318 -4.47 66.96 14.97
CA PRO A 318 -3.53 67.16 16.08
C PRO A 318 -4.21 67.73 17.33
N PRO A 319 -4.21 66.98 18.45
CA PRO A 319 -4.52 67.53 19.76
C PRO A 319 -3.46 68.55 20.19
N ASP A 320 -3.86 69.58 20.95
CA ASP A 320 -2.90 70.56 21.49
C ASP A 320 -1.90 69.86 22.44
N GLY A 321 -0.60 70.01 22.18
CA GLY A 321 0.48 69.45 23.01
C GLY A 321 0.89 68.02 22.63
N TYR A 322 0.45 67.51 21.49
CA TYR A 322 0.86 66.20 20.99
C TYR A 322 1.52 66.30 19.60
N VAL A 323 2.41 65.37 19.29
CA VAL A 323 3.14 65.25 18.03
C VAL A 323 2.88 63.89 17.37
N LEU A 324 3.20 63.78 16.09
CA LEU A 324 2.99 62.57 15.28
C LEU A 324 4.11 61.53 15.44
N VAL A 325 5.26 61.95 15.97
CA VAL A 325 6.47 61.13 16.07
C VAL A 325 6.61 60.71 17.53
N GLY A 326 6.43 59.41 17.82
CA GLY A 326 6.67 58.85 19.14
C GLY A 326 8.13 58.45 19.35
N GLY A 327 8.41 57.81 20.48
CA GLY A 327 9.71 57.21 20.78
C GLY A 327 10.53 57.96 21.81
N ASP A 328 9.96 58.99 22.46
CA ASP A 328 10.65 59.68 23.54
C ASP A 328 10.65 58.83 24.82
N CYS A 329 11.84 58.45 25.27
CA CYS A 329 12.07 57.64 26.45
C CYS A 329 12.19 58.46 27.75
N ASP A 330 12.34 59.79 27.66
CA ASP A 330 12.22 60.74 28.78
C ASP A 330 11.62 62.07 28.30
N ASP A 331 10.31 62.08 28.06
CA ASP A 331 9.47 63.21 27.56
C ASP A 331 9.47 64.47 28.45
N GLY A 332 10.32 64.51 29.48
CA GLY A 332 10.59 65.68 30.31
C GLY A 332 11.98 66.32 30.09
N ASP A 333 12.83 65.75 29.23
CA ASP A 333 14.17 66.24 28.92
C ASP A 333 14.45 66.30 27.39
N PRO A 334 14.48 67.52 26.78
CA PRO A 334 14.63 67.71 25.33
C PRO A 334 15.97 67.24 24.71
N ALA A 335 16.83 66.63 25.51
CA ALA A 335 18.11 66.06 25.12
C ALA A 335 18.08 64.52 25.04
N VAL A 336 16.94 63.90 25.33
CA VAL A 336 16.72 62.45 25.30
C VAL A 336 15.58 62.20 24.32
N ASN A 337 15.87 61.72 23.13
CA ASN A 337 14.89 61.44 22.08
C ASN A 337 15.55 60.65 20.94
N PRO A 338 14.76 60.01 20.05
CA PRO A 338 15.27 59.22 18.93
C PRO A 338 16.26 59.91 17.97
N ASP A 339 16.24 61.24 17.87
CA ASP A 339 17.16 62.01 17.03
C ASP A 339 18.41 62.50 17.79
N ALA A 340 18.49 62.30 19.10
CA ALA A 340 19.63 62.71 19.90
C ALA A 340 20.88 61.88 19.55
N GLU A 341 22.06 62.48 19.70
CA GLU A 341 23.31 61.74 19.59
C GLU A 341 23.59 61.00 20.91
N GLU A 342 23.79 59.69 20.83
CA GLU A 342 24.11 58.87 21.99
C GLU A 342 25.41 59.31 22.71
N VAL A 343 25.33 59.55 24.02
CA VAL A 343 26.45 60.03 24.84
C VAL A 343 27.03 58.89 25.65
N CYS A 344 28.00 58.18 25.07
CA CYS A 344 28.61 57.01 25.71
C CYS A 344 29.02 57.23 27.18
N ASN A 345 28.61 56.32 28.06
CA ASN A 345 28.99 56.21 29.50
C ASN A 345 28.40 57.25 30.46
N ASP A 346 27.32 57.96 30.11
CA ASP A 346 26.60 58.79 31.08
C ASP A 346 25.47 58.03 31.82
N GLY A 347 25.12 56.84 31.33
CA GLY A 347 24.14 55.93 31.94
C GLY A 347 22.69 56.35 31.65
N ILE A 348 22.50 57.17 30.64
CA ILE A 348 21.23 57.56 30.04
C ILE A 348 21.22 56.96 28.63
N ASP A 349 20.07 56.48 28.17
CA ASP A 349 19.84 56.15 26.77
C ASP A 349 19.36 57.45 26.12
N ASN A 350 20.23 58.16 25.42
CA ASN A 350 19.91 59.46 24.87
C ASN A 350 19.13 59.33 23.55
N ASP A 351 19.44 58.32 22.75
CA ASP A 351 18.79 58.10 21.44
C ASP A 351 17.57 57.17 21.49
N CYS A 352 17.16 56.77 22.70
CA CYS A 352 15.96 55.97 22.98
C CYS A 352 15.91 54.65 22.18
N THR A 353 17.07 54.05 21.91
CA THR A 353 17.18 52.81 21.12
C THR A 353 17.29 51.54 21.97
N ALA A 354 17.13 51.63 23.30
CA ALA A 354 17.23 50.57 24.30
C ALA A 354 17.06 49.13 23.78
N SER A 355 18.18 48.54 23.35
CA SER A 355 18.38 47.10 23.31
C SER A 355 19.36 46.74 24.43
N GLY A 356 19.39 45.48 24.89
CA GLY A 356 20.31 45.04 25.95
C GLY A 356 21.81 45.22 25.63
N ASP A 357 22.12 45.71 24.43
CA ASP A 357 23.43 46.00 23.87
C ASP A 357 23.60 47.50 23.49
N ASP A 358 22.74 48.38 24.02
CA ASP A 358 22.79 49.83 23.81
C ASP A 358 24.06 50.45 24.44
N PRO A 359 24.90 51.15 23.67
CA PRO A 359 26.16 51.73 24.13
C PRO A 359 26.07 52.86 25.16
N GLY A 360 24.88 53.43 25.40
CA GLY A 360 24.61 54.35 26.50
C GLY A 360 24.53 53.65 27.86
N ILE A 361 24.06 52.39 27.86
CA ILE A 361 23.86 51.56 29.04
C ILE A 361 24.83 50.36 29.06
N GLY A 362 26.12 50.65 29.32
CA GLY A 362 26.99 49.70 30.02
C GLY A 362 27.76 48.65 29.21
N ASP A 363 27.67 48.56 27.88
CA ASP A 363 28.61 47.77 27.06
C ASP A 363 28.88 48.40 25.67
N ALA A 364 30.03 48.07 25.07
CA ALA A 364 30.62 48.82 23.95
C ALA A 364 29.96 48.54 22.58
N CYS A 365 29.79 49.60 21.76
CA CYS A 365 29.19 49.61 20.43
C CYS A 365 29.61 48.45 19.48
N THR A 366 28.59 47.69 19.03
CA THR A 366 28.35 47.06 17.70
C THR A 366 28.92 45.68 17.31
N TRP A 367 28.01 44.85 16.74
CA TRP A 367 28.25 43.87 15.66
C TRP A 367 27.19 44.05 14.53
N PRO A 368 27.53 43.93 13.23
CA PRO A 368 26.63 44.27 12.11
C PRO A 368 25.80 43.10 11.54
N ALA A 369 24.71 43.50 10.86
CA ALA A 369 23.61 42.71 10.33
C ALA A 369 23.79 42.22 8.86
N GLU A 370 24.84 41.44 8.59
CA GLU A 370 24.94 40.64 7.37
C GLU A 370 25.28 39.18 7.77
N ILE A 371 24.45 38.20 7.40
CA ILE A 371 24.91 36.81 7.34
C ILE A 371 25.79 36.73 6.10
N GLU A 372 27.06 37.08 6.27
CA GLU A 372 28.10 36.43 5.48
C GLU A 372 27.98 34.93 5.77
N LEU A 373 28.04 34.09 4.73
CA LEU A 373 28.23 32.65 4.91
C LEU A 373 29.44 32.50 5.83
N MET A 374 29.20 32.21 7.11
CA MET A 374 30.27 32.01 8.07
C MET A 374 31.15 30.88 7.52
N ASP A 375 32.44 31.16 7.50
CA ASP A 375 33.57 30.28 7.19
C ASP A 375 33.21 28.92 6.59
N GLN A 376 33.58 28.70 5.32
CA GLN A 376 33.61 27.36 4.75
C GLN A 376 34.49 26.48 5.66
N ILE A 377 33.87 25.57 6.40
CA ILE A 377 34.58 24.55 7.17
C ILE A 377 35.12 23.55 6.16
N VAL A 378 36.44 23.58 5.95
CA VAL A 378 37.15 22.65 5.07
C VAL A 378 37.96 21.73 5.96
N ILE A 379 37.79 20.42 5.75
CA ILE A 379 38.68 19.39 6.28
C ILE A 379 39.54 18.91 5.13
N GLU A 380 40.85 19.14 5.20
CA GLU A 380 41.78 18.79 4.13
C GLU A 380 42.54 17.48 4.40
N GLY A 381 42.81 16.75 3.32
CA GLY A 381 43.83 15.69 3.31
C GLY A 381 45.22 16.27 3.57
N VAL A 382 46.09 15.49 4.21
CA VAL A 382 47.48 15.92 4.50
C VAL A 382 48.38 15.63 3.30
N TYR A 383 48.04 14.63 2.49
CA TYR A 383 48.76 14.26 1.27
C TYR A 383 47.89 14.42 0.02
N GLU A 384 48.55 14.55 -1.14
CA GLU A 384 47.85 14.59 -2.43
C GLU A 384 47.21 13.21 -2.73
N ASP A 385 46.08 13.21 -3.43
CA ASP A 385 45.39 12.01 -3.94
C ASP A 385 44.80 11.04 -2.89
N GLU A 386 44.69 11.42 -1.61
CA GLU A 386 44.12 10.56 -0.54
C GLU A 386 42.62 10.26 -0.70
N SER A 387 41.92 11.04 -1.54
CA SER A 387 40.48 10.94 -1.78
C SER A 387 39.64 11.00 -0.49
N LEU A 388 40.02 11.87 0.45
CA LEU A 388 39.21 12.18 1.62
C LEU A 388 37.81 12.63 1.20
N GLY A 389 36.79 12.15 1.91
CA GLY A 389 35.39 12.45 1.58
C GLY A 389 34.83 11.53 0.50
N ARG A 390 35.53 10.44 0.16
CA ARG A 390 35.03 9.48 -0.84
C ARG A 390 33.86 8.66 -0.32
N GLY A 391 33.94 8.21 0.93
CA GLY A 391 32.82 7.68 1.70
C GLY A 391 32.43 8.69 2.77
N MET A 392 31.14 8.83 3.05
CA MET A 392 30.63 9.71 4.10
C MET A 392 29.34 9.15 4.68
N ALA A 393 29.22 9.16 6.01
CA ALA A 393 28.02 8.77 6.75
C ALA A 393 27.92 9.55 8.06
N PHE A 394 26.74 9.52 8.68
CA PHE A 394 26.43 10.22 9.92
C PHE A 394 25.73 9.27 10.89
N GLY A 395 26.05 9.35 12.17
CA GLY A 395 25.36 8.63 13.26
C GLY A 395 26.12 8.77 14.58
N ASP A 396 25.50 8.33 15.68
CA ASP A 396 26.06 8.38 17.04
C ASP A 396 26.84 7.09 17.31
N LEU A 397 28.13 7.11 16.95
CA LEU A 397 29.04 5.99 17.06
C LEU A 397 29.63 5.84 18.46
N ASP A 398 29.62 6.86 19.31
CA ASP A 398 30.23 6.81 20.64
C ASP A 398 29.22 6.73 21.80
N GLY A 399 27.93 6.86 21.48
CA GLY A 399 26.78 6.67 22.35
C GLY A 399 26.52 7.83 23.31
N ASP A 400 27.01 9.03 23.00
CA ASP A 400 26.82 10.22 23.84
C ASP A 400 25.58 11.07 23.48
N GLY A 401 24.90 10.73 22.38
CA GLY A 401 23.71 11.39 21.86
C GLY A 401 23.99 12.54 20.89
N VAL A 402 25.25 12.77 20.54
CA VAL A 402 25.70 13.67 19.49
C VAL A 402 25.97 12.84 18.23
N THR A 403 25.79 13.45 17.05
CA THR A 403 26.03 12.77 15.78
C THR A 403 27.47 13.01 15.34
N GLU A 404 28.17 11.95 14.97
CA GLU A 404 29.48 12.04 14.32
C GLU A 404 29.34 12.13 12.81
N ILE A 405 30.31 12.79 12.20
CA ILE A 405 30.56 12.79 10.76
C ILE A 405 31.70 11.81 10.50
N VAL A 406 31.41 10.74 9.79
CA VAL A 406 32.41 9.73 9.42
C VAL A 406 32.82 9.90 7.98
N VAL A 407 34.13 9.93 7.75
CA VAL A 407 34.72 10.25 6.45
C VAL A 407 35.76 9.22 6.05
N GLY A 408 35.56 8.60 4.89
CA GLY A 408 36.48 7.66 4.27
C GLY A 408 37.53 8.33 3.39
N ALA A 409 38.76 7.82 3.45
CA ALA A 409 39.91 8.21 2.64
C ALA A 409 40.63 6.94 2.14
N PRO A 410 40.16 6.31 1.06
CA PRO A 410 40.62 4.99 0.62
C PRO A 410 42.06 4.96 0.11
N TYR A 411 42.67 6.11 -0.12
CA TYR A 411 44.08 6.23 -0.52
C TYR A 411 44.90 6.98 0.53
N ALA A 412 44.43 7.09 1.77
CA ALA A 412 45.20 7.71 2.85
C ALA A 412 46.59 7.09 2.97
N TYR A 413 47.61 7.95 2.96
CA TYR A 413 49.01 7.54 2.94
C TYR A 413 49.54 7.36 4.37
N ASP A 414 50.17 6.22 4.62
CA ASP A 414 50.86 5.92 5.88
C ASP A 414 52.38 6.08 5.71
N ALA A 415 52.91 7.17 6.26
CA ALA A 415 54.32 7.54 6.15
C ALA A 415 55.27 6.57 6.88
N ASP A 416 54.80 5.83 7.90
CA ASP A 416 55.64 4.89 8.65
C ASP A 416 55.90 3.61 7.86
N SER A 417 54.91 3.18 7.06
CA SER A 417 54.97 1.97 6.25
C SER A 417 55.27 2.21 4.76
N ASP A 418 55.16 3.46 4.28
CA ASP A 418 55.26 3.85 2.85
C ASP A 418 54.21 3.10 2.01
N THR A 419 52.96 3.05 2.51
CA THR A 419 51.81 2.37 1.88
C THR A 419 50.55 3.25 1.93
N HIS A 420 49.51 2.87 1.20
CA HIS A 420 48.19 3.51 1.18
C HIS A 420 47.12 2.54 1.71
N PRO A 421 47.13 2.26 3.02
CA PRO A 421 46.18 1.31 3.62
C PRO A 421 44.73 1.77 3.58
N GLY A 422 44.49 3.06 3.35
CA GLY A 422 43.18 3.69 3.51
C GLY A 422 42.85 3.94 4.98
N ARG A 423 42.02 4.95 5.25
CA ARG A 423 41.58 5.32 6.61
C ARG A 423 40.15 5.83 6.63
N VAL A 424 39.46 5.56 7.73
CA VAL A 424 38.19 6.20 8.08
C VAL A 424 38.40 7.07 9.32
N PHE A 425 37.82 8.27 9.29
CA PHE A 425 37.95 9.29 10.32
C PHE A 425 36.58 9.60 10.90
N SER A 426 36.51 9.93 12.19
CA SER A 426 35.29 10.42 12.85
C SER A 426 35.50 11.82 13.41
N PHE A 427 34.46 12.65 13.30
CA PHE A 427 34.41 14.00 13.83
C PHE A 427 33.07 14.24 14.53
N GLU A 428 33.08 14.55 15.82
CA GLU A 428 31.90 14.93 16.60
C GLU A 428 31.31 16.26 16.07
N ALA A 429 29.99 16.32 15.87
CA ALA A 429 29.30 17.54 15.45
C ALA A 429 28.85 18.41 16.65
N PRO A 430 28.70 19.74 16.51
CA PRO A 430 28.99 20.53 15.33
C PRO A 430 30.49 20.78 15.18
N ILE A 431 31.00 20.62 13.96
CA ILE A 431 32.35 21.07 13.63
C ILE A 431 32.31 22.60 13.63
N THR A 432 33.07 23.25 14.52
CA THR A 432 33.08 24.72 14.66
C THR A 432 34.27 25.40 14.01
N ASP A 433 35.32 24.64 13.68
CA ASP A 433 36.53 25.13 13.03
C ASP A 433 36.94 24.14 11.91
N GLY A 434 37.41 24.65 10.76
CA GLY A 434 38.05 23.82 9.74
C GLY A 434 39.40 23.27 10.22
N GLY A 435 39.93 22.26 9.54
CA GLY A 435 41.12 21.55 10.02
C GLY A 435 41.69 20.55 9.02
N THR A 436 42.49 19.64 9.54
CA THR A 436 42.98 18.46 8.80
C THR A 436 42.42 17.21 9.44
N TRP A 437 42.56 16.06 8.79
CA TRP A 437 42.13 14.80 9.41
C TRP A 437 42.89 14.45 10.70
N GLU A 438 44.02 15.11 11.02
CA GLU A 438 44.68 14.97 12.32
C GLU A 438 43.79 15.45 13.49
N ASP A 439 42.77 16.25 13.20
CA ASP A 439 41.80 16.78 14.15
C ASP A 439 40.60 15.82 14.36
N ALA A 440 40.59 14.65 13.71
CA ALA A 440 39.58 13.62 13.93
C ALA A 440 39.65 13.08 15.36
N ASP A 441 38.49 12.85 15.98
CA ASP A 441 38.39 12.30 17.35
C ASP A 441 39.03 10.91 17.42
N TRP A 442 38.85 10.12 16.36
CA TRP A 442 39.57 8.89 16.14
C TRP A 442 39.67 8.54 14.64
N ALA A 443 40.57 7.61 14.33
CA ALA A 443 40.76 7.09 12.99
C ALA A 443 41.07 5.59 12.99
N LEU A 444 40.44 4.85 12.07
CA LEU A 444 40.76 3.44 11.82
C LEU A 444 41.51 3.29 10.49
N GLN A 445 42.50 2.41 10.48
CA GLN A 445 43.36 2.14 9.34
C GLN A 445 43.07 0.77 8.74
N GLY A 446 43.06 0.69 7.41
CA GLY A 446 42.94 -0.56 6.67
C GLY A 446 44.18 -1.45 6.77
N GLU A 447 44.03 -2.73 6.47
CA GLU A 447 45.08 -3.73 6.73
C GLU A 447 46.19 -3.78 5.67
N SER A 448 45.90 -3.40 4.42
CA SER A 448 46.81 -3.59 3.29
C SER A 448 46.85 -2.40 2.34
N ASP A 449 48.02 -2.21 1.73
CA ASP A 449 48.29 -1.22 0.68
C ASP A 449 47.28 -1.33 -0.46
N VAL A 450 46.66 -0.20 -0.81
CA VAL A 450 45.70 -0.01 -1.92
C VAL A 450 44.51 -0.98 -1.87
N SER A 451 44.10 -1.41 -0.67
CA SER A 451 42.92 -2.25 -0.45
C SER A 451 41.58 -1.53 -0.69
N GLN A 452 41.63 -0.20 -0.87
CA GLN A 452 40.49 0.70 -0.97
C GLN A 452 39.55 0.65 0.25
N PHE A 453 40.14 0.38 1.41
CA PHE A 453 39.45 0.45 2.69
C PHE A 453 38.72 1.78 2.86
N SER A 454 37.47 1.78 3.31
CA SER A 454 36.63 2.98 3.53
C SER A 454 36.29 3.78 2.25
N ILE A 455 36.29 3.15 1.08
CA ILE A 455 35.73 3.79 -0.12
C ILE A 455 34.25 4.13 0.06
N GLU A 456 33.56 3.35 0.88
CA GLU A 456 32.15 3.48 1.27
C GLU A 456 32.03 3.12 2.74
N VAL A 457 31.13 3.83 3.42
CA VAL A 457 30.85 3.69 4.84
C VAL A 457 29.34 3.76 5.03
N ALA A 458 28.83 2.94 5.94
CA ALA A 458 27.46 3.00 6.40
C ALA A 458 27.47 3.01 7.93
N ILE A 459 26.49 3.71 8.52
CA ILE A 459 26.31 3.82 9.96
C ILE A 459 24.88 3.43 10.28
N THR A 460 24.72 2.43 11.14
CA THR A 460 23.41 1.90 11.55
C THR A 460 23.57 0.97 12.75
N ASP A 461 22.60 0.94 13.66
CA ASP A 461 22.54 -0.01 14.79
C ASP A 461 22.13 -1.43 14.32
N ILE A 462 23.10 -2.25 13.92
CA ILE A 462 22.90 -3.61 13.38
C ILE A 462 22.90 -4.68 14.47
N ASP A 463 23.32 -4.36 15.70
CA ASP A 463 23.26 -5.28 16.84
C ASP A 463 22.11 -5.00 17.83
N GLY A 464 21.41 -3.88 17.63
CA GLY A 464 20.18 -3.50 18.33
C GLY A 464 20.44 -3.00 19.75
N ASP A 465 21.63 -2.48 20.04
CA ASP A 465 22.00 -2.01 21.37
C ASP A 465 21.67 -0.51 21.61
N GLY A 466 21.27 0.20 20.55
CA GLY A 466 20.89 1.60 20.55
C GLY A 466 22.03 2.59 20.34
N VAL A 467 23.25 2.10 20.04
CA VAL A 467 24.38 2.89 19.56
C VAL A 467 24.62 2.52 18.10
N ASP A 468 24.93 3.50 17.24
CA ASP A 468 25.15 3.17 15.84
C ASP A 468 26.47 2.41 15.62
N ASP A 469 26.48 1.52 14.63
CA ASP A 469 27.65 0.70 14.28
C ASP A 469 28.28 1.15 12.96
N LEU A 470 29.59 0.95 12.83
CA LEU A 470 30.31 1.28 11.60
C LEU A 470 30.44 0.06 10.69
N VAL A 471 29.90 0.16 9.47
CA VAL A 471 30.08 -0.82 8.39
C VAL A 471 30.95 -0.22 7.28
N THR A 472 32.08 -0.87 6.97
CA THR A 472 33.07 -0.37 6.00
C THR A 472 33.69 -1.51 5.20
N GLY A 473 34.10 -1.24 3.96
CA GLY A 473 34.63 -2.27 3.07
C GLY A 473 36.05 -2.03 2.59
N ALA A 474 36.74 -3.11 2.25
CA ALA A 474 38.07 -3.13 1.62
C ALA A 474 38.07 -4.11 0.44
N PHE A 475 37.47 -3.68 -0.67
CA PHE A 475 37.09 -4.60 -1.74
C PHE A 475 38.26 -5.15 -2.58
N TYR A 476 39.46 -4.57 -2.48
CA TYR A 476 40.66 -5.11 -3.14
C TYR A 476 41.51 -6.02 -2.25
N MET A 477 41.02 -6.39 -1.07
CA MET A 477 41.68 -7.38 -0.22
C MET A 477 41.63 -8.79 -0.82
N ASP A 478 42.74 -9.50 -0.69
CA ASP A 478 42.83 -10.92 -0.98
C ASP A 478 42.29 -11.75 0.20
N VAL A 479 41.35 -12.65 -0.08
CA VAL A 479 40.78 -13.58 0.90
C VAL A 479 41.42 -14.95 0.69
N GLY A 480 42.44 -15.26 1.49
CA GLY A 480 43.17 -16.53 1.39
C GLY A 480 43.88 -16.70 0.04
N ALA A 481 43.27 -17.48 -0.87
CA ALA A 481 43.78 -17.71 -2.23
C ALA A 481 42.98 -16.99 -3.32
N LEU A 482 41.93 -16.26 -2.95
CA LEU A 482 41.08 -15.48 -3.84
C LEU A 482 41.64 -14.07 -3.93
N SER A 483 41.99 -13.64 -5.12
CA SER A 483 42.49 -12.29 -5.36
C SER A 483 41.34 -11.30 -5.40
N SER A 484 41.46 -10.15 -4.73
CA SER A 484 40.44 -9.08 -4.75
C SER A 484 39.01 -9.58 -4.48
N ALA A 485 38.88 -10.55 -3.57
CA ALA A 485 37.58 -11.04 -3.14
C ALA A 485 36.87 -10.05 -2.21
N GLY A 486 37.65 -9.25 -1.48
CA GLY A 486 37.16 -8.16 -0.63
C GLY A 486 36.76 -8.60 0.78
N TYR A 487 36.80 -7.65 1.71
CA TYR A 487 36.24 -7.79 3.05
C TYR A 487 35.23 -6.68 3.33
N THR A 488 34.24 -6.98 4.15
CA THR A 488 33.43 -5.98 4.87
C THR A 488 33.65 -6.15 6.36
N TYR A 489 33.83 -5.04 7.05
CA TYR A 489 34.08 -4.96 8.48
C TYR A 489 32.89 -4.26 9.11
N VAL A 490 32.36 -4.87 10.18
CA VAL A 490 31.34 -4.30 11.05
C VAL A 490 31.99 -4.12 12.41
N SER A 491 32.01 -2.90 12.92
CA SER A 491 32.53 -2.54 14.23
C SER A 491 31.38 -2.02 15.07
N TYR A 492 31.06 -2.71 16.16
CA TYR A 492 29.92 -2.31 17.00
C TYR A 492 30.28 -1.11 17.87
N GLY A 493 29.31 -0.21 18.04
CA GLY A 493 29.41 0.91 18.97
C GLY A 493 29.56 0.45 20.43
N PRO A 494 30.03 1.32 21.34
CA PRO A 494 30.56 2.65 21.10
C PRO A 494 32.05 2.65 20.66
N LEU A 495 32.37 3.39 19.61
CA LEU A 495 33.71 3.60 19.06
C LEU A 495 34.31 4.92 19.55
N THR A 496 35.30 4.83 20.46
CA THR A 496 35.95 5.99 21.11
C THR A 496 37.46 6.07 20.87
N GLY A 497 38.00 5.26 19.96
CA GLY A 497 39.45 5.15 19.76
C GLY A 497 39.87 4.60 18.41
N GLY A 498 41.09 4.96 17.99
CA GLY A 498 41.67 4.54 16.72
C GLY A 498 42.43 3.22 16.77
N GLY A 499 42.84 2.72 15.60
CA GLY A 499 43.54 1.44 15.49
C GLY A 499 43.56 0.85 14.08
N GLN A 500 43.94 -0.42 13.99
CA GLN A 500 43.79 -1.21 12.76
C GLN A 500 42.37 -1.78 12.74
N ILE A 501 41.69 -1.71 11.60
CA ILE A 501 40.29 -2.17 11.49
C ILE A 501 40.14 -3.64 11.91
N ALA A 502 41.11 -4.51 11.60
CA ALA A 502 41.06 -5.93 11.97
C ALA A 502 41.09 -6.20 13.48
N ASP A 503 41.56 -5.25 14.28
CA ASP A 503 41.60 -5.37 15.74
C ASP A 503 40.34 -4.78 16.40
N VAL A 504 39.60 -3.94 15.67
CA VAL A 504 38.41 -3.22 16.15
C VAL A 504 37.12 -3.86 15.68
N ALA A 505 37.08 -4.38 14.45
CA ALA A 505 35.88 -4.99 13.88
C ALA A 505 35.45 -6.23 14.66
N ASP A 506 34.22 -6.20 15.16
CA ASP A 506 33.59 -7.33 15.84
C ASP A 506 33.21 -8.42 14.85
N TRP A 507 32.86 -8.05 13.61
CA TRP A 507 32.45 -8.98 12.58
C TRP A 507 33.10 -8.67 11.22
N ILE A 508 33.80 -9.67 10.67
CA ILE A 508 34.55 -9.56 9.42
C ILE A 508 33.99 -10.54 8.40
N LEU A 509 33.40 -10.00 7.34
CA LEU A 509 32.79 -10.73 6.25
C LEU A 509 33.78 -10.87 5.09
N ALA A 510 34.09 -12.11 4.75
CA ALA A 510 35.01 -12.45 3.69
C ALA A 510 34.27 -12.72 2.38
N GLY A 511 34.72 -12.09 1.31
CA GLY A 511 34.27 -12.38 -0.04
C GLY A 511 34.66 -13.80 -0.48
N VAL A 512 33.74 -14.46 -1.17
CA VAL A 512 33.87 -15.87 -1.56
C VAL A 512 34.26 -16.09 -3.03
N THR A 513 34.35 -15.00 -3.80
CA THR A 513 34.61 -15.05 -5.25
C THR A 513 35.91 -14.33 -5.61
N ASP A 514 36.73 -14.98 -6.44
CA ASP A 514 37.93 -14.36 -7.03
C ASP A 514 37.54 -13.16 -7.89
N GLY A 515 38.08 -11.98 -7.56
CA GLY A 515 37.70 -10.70 -8.15
C GLY A 515 36.31 -10.23 -7.77
N GLY A 516 35.69 -10.78 -6.71
CA GLY A 516 34.32 -10.48 -6.31
C GLY A 516 34.11 -9.06 -5.78
N GLU A 517 35.14 -8.40 -5.25
CA GLU A 517 35.08 -7.02 -4.75
C GLU A 517 33.98 -6.81 -3.66
N LEU A 518 33.84 -7.73 -2.70
CA LEU A 518 32.92 -7.57 -1.57
C LEU A 518 33.26 -6.32 -0.74
N GLY A 519 32.24 -5.55 -0.34
CA GLY A 519 32.40 -4.33 0.45
C GLY A 519 32.69 -3.09 -0.40
N LYS A 520 32.53 -3.19 -1.72
CA LYS A 520 32.64 -2.04 -2.63
C LYS A 520 31.40 -1.13 -2.60
N ARG A 521 30.28 -1.65 -2.10
CA ARG A 521 29.00 -0.98 -1.88
C ARG A 521 28.40 -1.43 -0.55
N ILE A 522 27.87 -0.51 0.22
CA ILE A 522 27.29 -0.75 1.54
C ILE A 522 26.14 0.23 1.74
N HIS A 523 24.93 -0.29 1.96
CA HIS A 523 23.74 0.54 2.11
C HIS A 523 22.95 0.14 3.35
N THR A 524 22.56 1.13 4.13
CA THR A 524 21.57 0.96 5.20
C THR A 524 20.19 0.81 4.56
N VAL A 525 19.40 -0.14 5.06
CA VAL A 525 18.09 -0.46 4.46
C VAL A 525 16.94 -0.42 5.47
N GLY A 526 17.17 0.06 6.68
CA GLY A 526 16.17 0.03 7.72
C GLY A 526 16.02 -1.37 8.32
N ASP A 527 15.01 -1.57 9.16
CA ASP A 527 14.55 -2.89 9.63
C ASP A 527 13.65 -3.52 8.55
N LEU A 528 14.22 -4.37 7.69
CA LEU A 528 13.55 -4.96 6.53
C LEU A 528 12.80 -6.25 6.88
N ASP A 529 13.15 -6.92 7.98
CA ASP A 529 12.46 -8.13 8.44
C ASP A 529 11.51 -7.93 9.65
N GLY A 530 11.46 -6.71 10.18
CA GLY A 530 10.53 -6.25 11.21
C GLY A 530 10.86 -6.76 12.61
N ASP A 531 12.11 -7.13 12.87
CA ASP A 531 12.55 -7.69 14.15
C ASP A 531 12.99 -6.64 15.19
N GLY A 532 13.04 -5.37 14.77
CA GLY A 532 13.42 -4.22 15.59
C GLY A 532 14.90 -3.87 15.55
N VAL A 533 15.71 -4.55 14.72
CA VAL A 533 17.14 -4.27 14.48
C VAL A 533 17.32 -3.75 13.06
N GLN A 534 18.30 -2.87 12.84
CA GLN A 534 18.53 -2.34 11.49
C GLN A 534 19.30 -3.34 10.62
N ASP A 535 18.95 -3.40 9.34
CA ASP A 535 19.57 -4.27 8.36
C ASP A 535 20.52 -3.51 7.43
N VAL A 536 21.48 -4.25 6.85
CA VAL A 536 22.43 -3.69 5.88
C VAL A 536 22.59 -4.59 4.66
N ILE A 537 22.74 -3.95 3.50
CA ILE A 537 23.09 -4.64 2.25
C ILE A 537 24.55 -4.37 1.90
N VAL A 538 25.28 -5.43 1.59
CA VAL A 538 26.68 -5.38 1.16
C VAL A 538 26.81 -5.91 -0.26
N GLY A 539 27.46 -5.15 -1.13
CA GLY A 539 27.67 -5.48 -2.54
C GLY A 539 29.02 -6.15 -2.84
N SER A 540 29.01 -7.04 -3.83
CA SER A 540 30.15 -7.71 -4.46
C SER A 540 30.08 -7.51 -5.97
N ASP A 541 30.48 -6.31 -6.41
CA ASP A 541 30.31 -5.82 -7.80
C ASP A 541 31.10 -6.62 -8.85
N GLY A 542 32.17 -7.29 -8.43
CA GLY A 542 33.14 -7.93 -9.32
C GLY A 542 32.80 -9.37 -9.73
N VAL A 543 31.63 -9.89 -9.30
CA VAL A 543 31.17 -11.24 -9.67
C VAL A 543 30.63 -11.26 -11.12
N TYR A 544 31.18 -12.16 -11.95
CA TYR A 544 30.76 -12.36 -13.35
C TYR A 544 30.02 -13.70 -13.49
N LEU A 545 28.70 -13.67 -13.69
CA LEU A 545 27.90 -14.89 -13.90
C LEU A 545 27.82 -15.30 -15.39
N ASP A 546 28.22 -14.42 -16.33
CA ASP A 546 28.27 -14.74 -17.75
C ASP A 546 29.37 -13.98 -18.54
N SER A 547 29.31 -14.07 -19.88
CA SER A 547 30.30 -13.48 -20.81
C SER A 547 30.08 -12.00 -21.15
N TYR A 548 29.08 -11.31 -20.58
CA TYR A 548 28.66 -9.97 -21.02
C TYR A 548 28.98 -8.81 -20.05
N GLY A 549 29.38 -9.06 -18.80
CA GLY A 549 29.87 -8.00 -17.90
C GLY A 549 29.30 -8.13 -16.48
N GLY A 550 29.88 -7.42 -15.52
CA GLY A 550 29.64 -7.61 -14.07
C GLY A 550 28.18 -7.46 -13.67
N VAL A 551 27.66 -8.51 -13.04
CA VAL A 551 26.26 -8.70 -12.62
C VAL A 551 26.20 -8.78 -11.09
N GLY A 552 26.94 -7.90 -10.41
CA GLY A 552 27.32 -7.99 -8.98
C GLY A 552 26.27 -8.57 -8.03
N LEU A 553 26.74 -9.29 -7.00
CA LEU A 553 25.88 -9.87 -5.97
C LEU A 553 25.61 -8.86 -4.85
N LEU A 554 24.40 -8.85 -4.31
CA LEU A 554 24.08 -8.14 -3.07
C LEU A 554 23.74 -9.14 -1.97
N TYR A 555 24.27 -8.92 -0.79
CA TYR A 555 24.06 -9.75 0.39
C TYR A 555 23.31 -8.93 1.43
N LEU A 556 22.12 -9.40 1.82
CA LEU A 556 21.36 -8.82 2.91
C LEU A 556 21.80 -9.45 4.23
N LEU A 557 22.14 -8.61 5.19
CA LEU A 557 22.47 -9.00 6.56
C LEU A 557 21.36 -8.46 7.46
N THR A 558 20.61 -9.38 8.10
CA THR A 558 19.53 -9.02 9.04
C THR A 558 19.85 -9.40 10.48
N THR A 559 21.09 -9.81 10.75
CA THR A 559 21.49 -10.22 12.10
C THR A 559 22.93 -9.84 12.35
N ALA A 560 23.22 -9.29 13.52
CA ALA A 560 24.59 -9.13 14.01
C ALA A 560 25.36 -10.46 14.08
N GLY A 561 26.61 -10.42 13.64
CA GLY A 561 27.56 -11.52 13.75
C GLY A 561 28.74 -11.21 14.67
N THR A 562 29.66 -12.17 14.84
CA THR A 562 30.94 -11.94 15.52
C THR A 562 32.03 -12.80 14.89
N GLY A 563 33.29 -12.36 15.01
CA GLY A 563 34.43 -13.03 14.43
C GLY A 563 34.48 -12.92 12.91
N SER A 564 35.11 -13.88 12.24
CA SER A 564 35.23 -13.88 10.78
C SER A 564 34.42 -15.00 10.15
N ALA A 565 33.69 -14.68 9.08
CA ALA A 565 32.85 -15.62 8.34
C ALA A 565 32.86 -15.33 6.84
N ASP A 566 32.56 -16.34 6.04
CA ASP A 566 32.30 -16.20 4.61
C ASP A 566 30.92 -15.56 4.42
N VAL A 567 30.79 -14.55 3.56
CA VAL A 567 29.52 -13.79 3.40
C VAL A 567 28.33 -14.70 3.01
N ASP A 568 28.56 -15.72 2.17
CA ASP A 568 27.55 -16.73 1.78
C ASP A 568 26.97 -17.52 2.96
N THR A 569 27.69 -17.60 4.07
CA THR A 569 27.29 -18.42 5.23
C THR A 569 26.42 -17.68 6.22
N VAL A 570 26.36 -16.35 6.10
CA VAL A 570 25.70 -15.47 7.07
C VAL A 570 24.66 -14.54 6.44
N ALA A 571 24.74 -14.29 5.13
CA ALA A 571 23.71 -13.51 4.45
C ALA A 571 22.35 -14.21 4.51
N THR A 572 21.32 -13.46 4.92
CA THR A 572 19.93 -13.94 5.00
C THR A 572 19.34 -14.10 3.60
N ALA A 573 19.72 -13.21 2.67
CA ALA A 573 19.34 -13.28 1.26
C ALA A 573 20.51 -12.86 0.36
N VAL A 574 20.51 -13.40 -0.87
CA VAL A 574 21.46 -13.01 -1.93
C VAL A 574 20.67 -12.62 -3.16
N PHE A 575 20.83 -11.38 -3.63
CA PHE A 575 20.19 -10.89 -4.84
C PHE A 575 21.12 -10.99 -6.04
N THR A 576 20.56 -11.43 -7.16
CA THR A 576 21.24 -11.56 -8.46
C THR A 576 20.44 -10.81 -9.52
N PRO A 577 21.06 -9.99 -10.38
CA PRO A 577 20.36 -9.37 -11.50
C PRO A 577 20.00 -10.39 -12.59
N ASP A 578 19.05 -10.02 -13.44
CA ASP A 578 18.74 -10.75 -14.67
C ASP A 578 19.88 -10.62 -15.72
N GLU A 579 19.88 -11.51 -16.72
CA GLU A 579 20.85 -11.48 -17.83
C GLU A 579 20.84 -10.09 -18.51
N ASP A 580 22.00 -9.43 -18.61
CA ASP A 580 22.25 -8.08 -19.16
C ASP A 580 21.95 -6.85 -18.26
N GLU A 581 21.65 -7.02 -16.97
CA GLU A 581 21.46 -5.90 -16.02
C GLU A 581 22.64 -5.69 -15.06
N THR A 582 22.92 -4.42 -14.72
CA THR A 582 23.81 -4.09 -13.61
C THR A 582 22.97 -3.74 -12.39
N MET A 583 22.78 -4.69 -11.46
CA MET A 583 22.46 -4.34 -10.07
C MET A 583 23.73 -3.78 -9.41
N GLY A 584 23.59 -2.79 -8.52
CA GLY A 584 24.63 -2.45 -7.56
C GLY A 584 25.06 -0.98 -7.53
N ARG A 585 24.22 -0.01 -7.91
CA ARG A 585 24.69 1.39 -8.03
C ARG A 585 24.34 2.30 -6.87
N GLU A 586 23.10 2.28 -6.40
CA GLU A 586 22.62 3.08 -5.27
C GLU A 586 21.34 2.45 -4.73
N TYR A 587 21.23 2.33 -3.40
CA TYR A 587 20.10 1.72 -2.70
C TYR A 587 19.73 2.57 -1.49
N THR A 588 18.46 2.56 -1.15
CA THR A 588 17.98 3.15 0.11
C THR A 588 16.83 2.31 0.65
N GLY A 589 16.84 2.12 1.97
CA GLY A 589 15.68 1.62 2.68
C GLY A 589 14.86 2.75 3.25
N VAL A 590 13.57 2.76 2.96
CA VAL A 590 12.60 3.66 3.58
C VAL A 590 11.27 2.91 3.68
N ASP A 591 10.59 3.00 4.81
CA ASP A 591 9.20 2.56 4.91
C ASP A 591 8.33 3.48 4.05
N ILE A 592 8.02 3.05 2.82
CA ILE A 592 7.31 3.86 1.83
C ILE A 592 5.80 3.72 1.95
N ASP A 593 5.32 2.60 2.51
CA ASP A 593 3.90 2.29 2.63
C ASP A 593 3.34 2.50 4.06
N GLY A 594 4.20 2.82 5.02
CA GLY A 594 3.87 3.19 6.39
C GLY A 594 3.50 2.00 7.28
N ASP A 595 3.92 0.79 6.92
CA ASP A 595 3.60 -0.44 7.66
C ASP A 595 4.55 -0.73 8.84
N GLY A 596 5.62 0.06 8.97
CA GLY A 596 6.64 -0.06 10.00
C GLY A 596 7.76 -1.05 9.66
N VAL A 597 7.80 -1.57 8.43
CA VAL A 597 8.89 -2.37 7.86
C VAL A 597 9.57 -1.54 6.77
N GLY A 598 10.91 -1.57 6.68
CA GLY A 598 11.62 -0.84 5.62
C GLY A 598 11.34 -1.42 4.25
N ASP A 599 11.08 -0.59 3.23
CA ASP A 599 11.06 -1.04 1.83
C ASP A 599 12.41 -0.82 1.16
N LEU A 600 12.78 -1.75 0.27
CA LEU A 600 14.00 -1.63 -0.52
C LEU A 600 13.71 -0.93 -1.87
N LEU A 601 14.26 0.27 -2.05
CA LEU A 601 14.33 0.95 -3.34
C LEU A 601 15.61 0.52 -4.09
N LEU A 602 15.41 -0.17 -5.21
CA LEU A 602 16.44 -0.73 -6.10
C LEU A 602 16.72 0.11 -7.35
#